data_AF-A0A9E1ZKG0-F1
#
_entry.id   AF-A0A9E1ZKG0-F1
#
_cell.length_a   1.000
_cell.length_b   1.000
_cell.length_c   1.000
_cell.angle_alpha   90.00
_cell.angle_beta   90.00
_cell.angle_gamma   90.00
#
_symmetry.space_group_name_H-M   'P 1'
#
loop_
_entity.id
_entity.type
_entity.pdbx_description
1 polymer ?
#
loop_
_entity_poly.entity_id
_entity_poly.type
_entity_poly.pdbx_seq_one_letter_code
_entity_poly.pdbx_strand_id
1 'polypeptide(L)'
;MSANNHISQEDEKIQKDNQGKQSSKHYTAVIYVHGMGSQRRNEEVSNLIDQLDNFSYKANDLDSLGKLSDIQARLEESRVDKEKNISFISTKHRKRTGDETQTVRFYEAYWAPIMAGGSSVSDVLKWVFSQVFVPLKILGEPWRSQARLRRTALLSLWHKMSEKKKAKYGYKKEDLKRLLKLYDDFEGLDARRSFKKGSHKEFKDYVNQQQKALYQGLKEKLTTRDLTKQHEKDQESEITALEQEFQKGNEKNNFSSSRF
;
A
#
# COMPACT_ATOMS: atom_id res chain seq x y z
N MET A 1 -23.23 31.02 22.85
CA MET A 1 -21.97 30.26 22.97
C MET A 1 -21.53 29.91 21.56
N SER A 2 -20.65 30.72 20.97
CA SER A 2 -20.17 30.54 19.59
C SER A 2 -18.99 29.60 19.58
N ALA A 3 -19.10 28.48 18.87
CA ALA A 3 -17.99 27.58 18.62
C ALA A 3 -17.22 28.07 17.38
N ASN A 4 -15.99 28.55 17.60
CA ASN A 4 -15.04 28.88 16.54
C ASN A 4 -14.61 27.60 15.81
N ASN A 5 -15.02 27.47 14.55
CA ASN A 5 -14.43 26.50 13.62
C ASN A 5 -13.09 27.06 13.12
N HIS A 6 -11.99 26.57 13.70
CA HIS A 6 -10.64 26.82 13.19
C HIS A 6 -10.40 25.86 12.01
N ILE A 7 -10.78 26.28 10.82
CA ILE A 7 -10.37 25.63 9.56
C ILE A 7 -8.91 26.01 9.34
N SER A 8 -8.04 25.02 9.17
CA SER A 8 -6.61 25.21 8.94
C SER A 8 -6.38 25.78 7.54
N GLN A 9 -5.43 26.72 7.42
CA GLN A 9 -5.10 27.41 6.16
C GLN A 9 -4.63 26.46 5.03
N GLU A 10 -4.23 25.23 5.36
CA GLU A 10 -3.93 24.17 4.37
C GLU A 10 -5.19 23.64 3.66
N ASP A 11 -6.32 23.56 4.36
CA ASP A 11 -7.59 23.09 3.79
C ASP A 11 -8.20 24.13 2.82
N GLU A 12 -8.02 25.42 3.11
CA GLU A 12 -8.42 26.51 2.19
C GLU A 12 -7.60 26.51 0.90
N LYS A 13 -6.31 26.15 0.97
CA LYS A 13 -5.43 26.12 -0.20
C LYS A 13 -5.79 24.96 -1.14
N ILE A 14 -6.14 23.80 -0.57
CA ILE A 14 -6.64 22.64 -1.32
C ILE A 14 -8.03 22.94 -1.93
N GLN A 15 -8.88 23.73 -1.28
CA GLN A 15 -10.17 24.13 -1.85
C GLN A 15 -10.03 25.17 -2.97
N LYS A 16 -9.15 26.16 -2.84
CA LYS A 16 -8.97 27.21 -3.85
C LYS A 16 -8.32 26.70 -5.14
N ASP A 17 -7.42 25.72 -5.07
CA ASP A 17 -6.82 25.11 -6.26
C ASP A 17 -7.79 24.17 -7.01
N ASN A 18 -8.89 23.75 -6.39
CA ASN A 18 -9.89 22.85 -6.99
C ASN A 18 -11.12 23.55 -7.61
N GLN A 19 -11.34 24.84 -7.34
CA GLN A 19 -12.48 25.60 -7.89
C GLN A 19 -12.21 26.23 -9.27
N GLY A 20 -10.95 26.26 -9.73
CA GLY A 20 -10.58 26.84 -11.02
C GLY A 20 -10.43 25.82 -12.13
N LYS A 21 -11.40 25.75 -13.05
CA LYS A 21 -11.46 24.99 -14.34
C LYS A 21 -12.25 23.67 -14.33
N GLN A 22 -13.55 23.73 -14.05
CA GLN A 22 -14.48 22.80 -14.69
C GLN A 22 -14.77 23.26 -16.13
N SER A 23 -13.81 23.06 -17.02
CA SER A 23 -14.12 23.06 -18.46
C SER A 23 -15.00 21.85 -18.77
N SER A 24 -16.06 22.07 -19.54
CA SER A 24 -17.01 21.10 -20.11
C SER A 24 -16.36 20.03 -21.02
N LYS A 25 -15.38 19.28 -20.51
CA LYS A 25 -14.81 18.12 -21.20
C LYS A 25 -15.77 16.94 -21.05
N HIS A 26 -16.14 16.34 -22.18
CA HIS A 26 -16.90 15.09 -22.22
C HIS A 26 -16.23 14.04 -21.31
N TYR A 27 -17.02 13.41 -20.44
CA TYR A 27 -16.58 12.34 -19.56
C TYR A 27 -17.63 11.23 -19.52
N THR A 28 -17.19 10.02 -19.19
CA THR A 28 -18.11 8.91 -18.91
C THR A 28 -18.39 8.88 -17.42
N ALA A 29 -19.66 8.95 -17.03
CA ALA A 29 -20.09 8.77 -15.66
C ALA A 29 -20.38 7.28 -15.41
N VAL A 30 -19.76 6.71 -14.38
CA VAL A 30 -20.11 5.39 -13.83
C VAL A 30 -20.75 5.63 -12.48
N ILE A 31 -22.01 5.24 -12.33
CA ILE A 31 -22.76 5.41 -11.07
C ILE A 31 -22.85 4.05 -10.41
N TYR A 32 -22.15 3.89 -9.29
CA TYR A 32 -22.27 2.72 -8.45
C TYR A 32 -23.32 2.97 -7.38
N VAL A 33 -24.37 2.15 -7.38
CA VAL A 33 -25.45 2.23 -6.39
C VAL A 33 -25.19 1.16 -5.33
N HIS A 34 -24.90 1.58 -4.10
CA HIS A 34 -24.67 0.64 -3.00
C HIS A 34 -25.96 0.33 -2.24
N GLY A 35 -26.05 -0.88 -1.69
CA GLY A 35 -27.18 -1.35 -0.88
C GLY A 35 -27.24 -0.74 0.53
N MET A 36 -28.16 -1.26 1.36
CA MET A 36 -28.29 -0.91 2.77
C MET A 36 -27.00 -1.18 3.55
N GLY A 37 -26.40 -0.13 4.13
CA GLY A 37 -25.16 -0.21 4.91
C GLY A 37 -24.65 1.19 5.27
N SER A 38 -23.70 1.28 6.20
CA SER A 38 -23.07 2.55 6.54
C SER A 38 -22.29 3.09 5.34
N GLN A 39 -22.51 4.37 5.00
CA GLN A 39 -21.79 5.05 3.93
C GLN A 39 -20.29 5.06 4.25
N ARG A 40 -19.54 4.16 3.61
CA ARG A 40 -18.08 4.14 3.70
C ARG A 40 -17.55 4.85 2.47
N ARG A 41 -17.42 6.18 2.61
CA ARG A 41 -16.99 7.13 1.54
C ARG A 41 -16.02 6.49 0.53
N ASN A 42 -16.54 6.17 -0.65
CA ASN A 42 -15.86 5.66 -1.84
C ASN A 42 -15.15 4.29 -1.71
N GLU A 43 -15.39 3.51 -0.65
CA GLU A 43 -14.73 2.20 -0.49
C GLU A 43 -15.21 1.21 -1.54
N GLU A 44 -16.52 1.12 -1.74
CA GLU A 44 -17.10 0.21 -2.73
C GLU A 44 -16.74 0.61 -4.16
N VAL A 45 -16.75 1.92 -4.44
CA VAL A 45 -16.28 2.45 -5.73
C VAL A 45 -14.80 2.17 -5.95
N SER A 46 -13.96 2.29 -4.92
CA SER A 46 -12.54 1.95 -5.03
C SER A 46 -12.33 0.46 -5.32
N ASN A 47 -13.07 -0.42 -4.64
CA ASN A 47 -13.05 -1.86 -4.91
C ASN A 47 -13.54 -2.19 -6.33
N LEU A 48 -14.58 -1.50 -6.82
CA LEU A 48 -15.01 -1.63 -8.22
C LEU A 48 -13.89 -1.23 -9.20
N ILE A 49 -13.23 -0.10 -8.95
CA ILE A 49 -12.10 0.36 -9.79
C ILE A 49 -10.96 -0.68 -9.77
N ASP A 50 -10.60 -1.18 -8.59
CA ASP A 50 -9.59 -2.24 -8.44
C ASP A 50 -10.00 -3.50 -9.21
N GLN A 51 -11.27 -3.89 -9.19
CA GLN A 51 -11.77 -5.05 -9.93
C GLN A 51 -11.76 -4.83 -11.44
N LEU A 52 -12.11 -3.64 -11.93
CA LEU A 52 -12.04 -3.28 -13.34
C LEU A 52 -10.60 -3.26 -13.85
N ASP A 53 -9.66 -2.75 -13.04
CA ASP A 53 -8.23 -2.78 -13.35
C ASP A 53 -7.71 -4.23 -13.35
N ASN A 54 -8.06 -5.04 -12.35
CA ASN A 54 -7.72 -6.46 -12.30
C ASN A 54 -8.33 -7.26 -13.46
N PHE A 55 -9.56 -6.95 -13.87
CA PHE A 55 -10.22 -7.58 -15.01
C PHE A 55 -9.48 -7.26 -16.30
N SER A 56 -9.21 -5.98 -16.54
CA SER A 56 -8.41 -5.51 -17.68
C SER A 56 -7.02 -6.17 -17.68
N TYR A 57 -6.43 -6.34 -16.49
CA TYR A 57 -5.16 -7.02 -16.34
C TYR A 57 -5.21 -8.51 -16.69
N LYS A 58 -6.18 -9.26 -16.18
CA LYS A 58 -6.33 -10.71 -16.46
C LYS A 58 -6.74 -10.96 -17.90
N ALA A 59 -7.52 -10.06 -18.47
CA ALA A 59 -7.89 -10.07 -19.86
C ALA A 59 -6.76 -9.59 -20.79
N ASN A 60 -5.56 -9.26 -20.29
CA ASN A 60 -4.40 -8.90 -21.13
C ASN A 60 -3.83 -10.06 -21.95
N ASP A 61 -4.36 -11.29 -21.87
CA ASP A 61 -4.18 -12.28 -22.95
C ASP A 61 -5.00 -11.91 -24.21
N LEU A 62 -5.89 -10.92 -24.12
CA LEU A 62 -6.74 -10.36 -25.18
C LEU A 62 -6.55 -8.84 -25.21
N ASP A 63 -5.46 -8.42 -25.84
CA ASP A 63 -4.81 -7.10 -26.00
C ASP A 63 -5.69 -5.85 -26.34
N SER A 64 -6.91 -5.73 -25.80
CA SER A 64 -8.02 -4.93 -26.36
C SER A 64 -8.69 -3.93 -25.39
N LEU A 65 -8.53 -4.05 -24.06
CA LEU A 65 -9.37 -3.34 -23.08
C LEU A 65 -8.79 -2.02 -22.51
N GLY A 66 -7.50 -1.73 -22.71
CA GLY A 66 -6.86 -0.51 -22.22
C GLY A 66 -6.53 -0.52 -20.71
N LYS A 67 -6.10 0.62 -20.17
CA LYS A 67 -5.67 0.77 -18.75
C LYS A 67 -6.28 1.99 -18.08
N LEU A 68 -6.57 1.88 -16.78
CA LEU A 68 -6.95 3.00 -15.93
C LEU A 68 -5.70 3.67 -15.34
N SER A 69 -5.70 4.99 -15.25
CA SER A 69 -4.60 5.81 -14.73
C SER A 69 -5.14 7.08 -14.07
N ASP A 70 -4.27 7.81 -13.37
CA ASP A 70 -4.60 9.12 -12.76
C ASP A 70 -5.86 9.08 -11.86
N ILE A 71 -5.92 8.08 -10.99
CA ILE A 71 -7.04 7.84 -10.08
C ILE A 71 -6.98 8.88 -8.94
N GLN A 72 -7.98 9.76 -8.87
CA GLN A 72 -8.01 10.85 -7.90
C GLN A 72 -9.40 11.03 -7.31
N ALA A 73 -9.49 11.16 -5.99
CA ALA A 73 -10.72 11.57 -5.32
C ALA A 73 -10.94 13.08 -5.49
N ARG A 74 -12.14 13.48 -5.91
CA ARG A 74 -12.52 14.87 -6.17
C ARG A 74 -13.90 15.17 -5.59
N LEU A 75 -14.19 16.46 -5.43
CA LEU A 75 -15.49 16.99 -5.02
C LEU A 75 -16.04 17.86 -6.14
N GLU A 76 -17.35 17.83 -6.36
CA GLU A 76 -18.06 18.80 -7.17
C GLU A 76 -19.35 19.24 -6.47
N GLU A 77 -19.82 20.44 -6.76
CA GLU A 77 -21.09 20.93 -6.25
C GLU A 77 -22.24 20.06 -6.79
N SER A 78 -23.17 19.68 -5.91
CA SER A 78 -24.34 18.91 -6.31
C SER A 78 -25.22 19.75 -7.24
N ARG A 79 -25.64 19.14 -8.35
CA ARG A 79 -26.55 19.78 -9.31
C ARG A 79 -27.97 19.93 -8.78
N VAL A 80 -28.34 19.17 -7.76
CA VAL A 80 -29.69 19.13 -7.18
C VAL A 80 -29.77 19.94 -5.89
N ASP A 81 -28.69 19.98 -5.12
CA ASP A 81 -28.64 20.62 -3.81
C ASP A 81 -27.35 21.42 -3.69
N LYS A 82 -27.41 22.70 -4.06
CA LYS A 82 -26.24 23.59 -4.12
C LYS A 82 -25.49 23.75 -2.80
N GLU A 83 -26.10 23.36 -1.69
CA GLU A 83 -25.47 23.40 -0.37
C GLU A 83 -24.61 22.15 -0.08
N LYS A 84 -24.64 21.14 -0.96
CA LYS A 84 -23.92 19.88 -0.79
C LYS A 84 -22.88 19.65 -1.88
N ASN A 85 -21.70 19.19 -1.47
CA ASN A 85 -20.69 18.66 -2.37
C ASN A 85 -20.84 17.14 -2.54
N ILE A 86 -20.73 16.66 -3.79
CA ILE A 86 -20.70 15.25 -4.16
C ILE A 86 -19.24 14.84 -4.35
N SER A 87 -18.84 13.73 -3.72
CA SER A 87 -17.55 13.12 -3.99
C SER A 87 -17.61 12.15 -5.17
N PHE A 88 -16.57 12.17 -5.99
CA PHE A 88 -16.38 11.22 -7.08
C PHE A 88 -14.90 10.83 -7.21
N ILE A 89 -14.63 9.68 -7.81
CA ILE A 89 -13.28 9.30 -8.21
C ILE A 89 -13.14 9.55 -9.71
N SER A 90 -12.19 10.41 -10.08
CA SER A 90 -11.81 10.64 -11.47
C SER A 90 -10.70 9.68 -11.87
N THR A 91 -10.79 9.11 -13.06
CA THR A 91 -9.72 8.33 -13.68
C THR A 91 -9.59 8.69 -15.15
N LYS A 92 -8.45 8.35 -15.73
CA LYS A 92 -8.17 8.42 -17.16
C LYS A 92 -8.07 7.02 -17.70
N HIS A 93 -8.96 6.66 -18.63
CA HIS A 93 -8.88 5.42 -19.41
C HIS A 93 -8.10 5.68 -20.69
N ARG A 94 -7.03 4.91 -20.90
CA ARG A 94 -6.22 4.96 -22.11
C ARG A 94 -6.42 3.66 -22.89
N LYS A 95 -6.94 3.77 -24.11
CA LYS A 95 -6.96 2.65 -25.06
C LYS A 95 -5.55 2.42 -25.61
N ARG A 96 -5.19 1.17 -25.94
CA ARG A 96 -3.84 0.85 -26.46
C ARG A 96 -3.61 1.40 -27.88
N THR A 97 -4.64 1.39 -28.71
CA THR A 97 -4.59 1.76 -30.15
C THR A 97 -4.84 3.23 -30.45
N GLY A 98 -4.89 4.10 -29.44
CA GLY A 98 -5.08 5.53 -29.67
C GLY A 98 -4.56 6.40 -28.52
N ASP A 99 -4.16 7.62 -28.85
CA ASP A 99 -3.79 8.64 -27.86
C ASP A 99 -4.98 9.25 -27.13
N GLU A 100 -6.20 8.86 -27.53
CA GLU A 100 -7.42 9.31 -26.88
C GLU A 100 -7.50 8.77 -25.45
N THR A 101 -7.40 9.70 -24.52
CA THR A 101 -7.58 9.46 -23.10
C THR A 101 -8.98 9.92 -22.72
N GLN A 102 -9.83 8.98 -22.33
CA GLN A 102 -11.19 9.28 -21.91
C GLN A 102 -11.22 9.47 -20.39
N THR A 103 -11.77 10.60 -19.94
CA THR A 103 -12.02 10.80 -18.51
C THR A 103 -13.22 9.97 -18.08
N VAL A 104 -13.05 9.14 -17.06
CA VAL A 104 -14.13 8.38 -16.42
C VAL A 104 -14.30 8.90 -15.00
N ARG A 105 -15.53 9.20 -14.60
CA ARG A 105 -15.86 9.65 -13.24
C ARG A 105 -16.77 8.62 -12.59
N PHE A 106 -16.34 8.12 -11.45
CA PHE A 106 -17.08 7.15 -10.66
C PHE A 106 -17.79 7.86 -9.50
N TYR A 107 -19.10 7.71 -9.44
CA TYR A 107 -19.96 8.27 -8.41
C TYR A 107 -20.50 7.14 -7.54
N GLU A 108 -20.59 7.38 -6.24
CA GLU A 108 -21.25 6.49 -5.31
C GLU A 108 -22.62 7.07 -4.93
N ALA A 109 -23.69 6.33 -5.24
CA ALA A 109 -25.05 6.71 -4.90
C ALA A 109 -25.55 5.85 -3.74
N TYR A 110 -26.08 6.51 -2.70
CA TYR A 110 -26.70 5.85 -1.57
C TYR A 110 -28.19 5.64 -1.81
N TRP A 111 -28.62 4.39 -1.90
CA TRP A 111 -30.01 4.05 -2.25
C TRP A 111 -30.95 3.97 -1.02
N ALA A 112 -30.41 3.91 0.21
CA ALA A 112 -31.25 3.69 1.39
C ALA A 112 -32.29 4.80 1.70
N PRO A 113 -32.05 6.11 1.47
CA PRO A 113 -33.06 7.14 1.69
C PRO A 113 -34.27 6.98 0.77
N ILE A 114 -34.08 6.37 -0.41
CA ILE A 114 -35.12 6.15 -1.42
C ILE A 114 -35.96 4.92 -1.07
N MET A 115 -35.37 3.91 -0.42
CA MET A 115 -36.05 2.66 -0.01
C MET A 115 -36.68 2.69 1.38
N ALA A 116 -36.32 3.67 2.23
CA ALA A 116 -36.86 3.80 3.58
C ALA A 116 -38.39 3.93 3.61
N GLY A 117 -39.01 4.35 2.50
CA GLY A 117 -40.47 4.45 2.36
C GLY A 117 -41.20 3.15 1.98
N GLY A 118 -40.51 2.04 1.66
CA GLY A 118 -41.15 0.87 1.05
C GLY A 118 -40.74 -0.51 1.60
N SER A 119 -39.83 -0.58 2.58
CA SER A 119 -39.37 -1.87 3.11
C SER A 119 -40.27 -2.34 4.27
N SER A 120 -40.74 -3.58 4.19
CA SER A 120 -41.57 -4.17 5.26
C SER A 120 -40.72 -4.40 6.53
N VAL A 121 -41.35 -4.31 7.72
CA VAL A 121 -40.69 -4.62 9.01
C VAL A 121 -40.11 -6.04 9.01
N SER A 122 -40.79 -6.99 8.35
CA SER A 122 -40.31 -8.36 8.18
C SER A 122 -39.01 -8.46 7.38
N ASP A 123 -38.83 -7.63 6.35
CA ASP A 123 -37.59 -7.61 5.57
C ASP A 123 -36.42 -7.06 6.38
N VAL A 124 -36.69 -6.04 7.20
CA VAL A 124 -35.71 -5.48 8.14
C VAL A 124 -35.30 -6.54 9.17
N LEU A 125 -36.25 -7.24 9.77
CA LEU A 125 -35.96 -8.32 10.73
C LEU A 125 -35.15 -9.46 10.08
N LYS A 126 -35.56 -9.92 8.89
CA LYS A 126 -34.83 -10.94 8.13
C LYS A 126 -33.41 -10.49 7.81
N TRP A 127 -33.22 -9.21 7.44
CA TRP A 127 -31.90 -8.63 7.24
C TRP A 127 -31.08 -8.64 8.53
N VAL A 128 -31.62 -8.22 9.67
CA VAL A 128 -30.92 -8.27 10.97
C VAL A 128 -30.48 -9.70 11.32
N PHE A 129 -31.36 -10.68 11.17
CA PHE A 129 -31.00 -12.09 11.39
C PHE A 129 -29.92 -12.58 10.42
N SER A 130 -29.93 -12.11 9.17
CA SER A 130 -28.87 -12.44 8.22
C SER A 130 -27.50 -11.88 8.65
N GLN A 131 -27.46 -10.76 9.38
CA GLN A 131 -26.23 -10.18 9.91
C GLN A 131 -25.58 -11.04 11.01
N VAL A 132 -26.37 -11.81 11.77
CA VAL A 132 -25.85 -12.70 12.83
C VAL A 132 -24.90 -13.76 12.25
N PHE A 133 -25.10 -14.16 10.98
CA PHE A 133 -24.26 -15.15 10.31
C PHE A 133 -23.04 -14.55 9.59
N VAL A 134 -22.93 -13.23 9.49
CA VAL A 134 -21.81 -12.55 8.81
C VAL A 134 -20.46 -12.88 9.44
N PRO A 135 -20.28 -12.88 10.79
CA PRO A 135 -19.02 -13.30 11.41
C PRO A 135 -18.60 -14.73 11.02
N LEU A 136 -19.56 -15.65 10.90
CA LEU A 136 -19.29 -17.03 10.51
C LEU A 136 -18.88 -17.13 9.03
N LYS A 137 -19.52 -16.36 8.14
CA LYS A 137 -19.11 -16.27 6.74
C LYS A 137 -17.68 -15.73 6.59
N ILE A 138 -17.33 -14.69 7.36
CA ILE A 138 -15.99 -14.09 7.37
C ILE A 138 -14.89 -15.08 7.78
N LEU A 139 -15.20 -16.10 8.58
CA LEU A 139 -14.23 -17.15 8.94
C LEU A 139 -13.88 -18.08 7.77
N GLY A 140 -14.82 -18.29 6.84
CA GLY A 140 -14.61 -19.11 5.64
C GLY A 140 -14.05 -18.36 4.44
N GLU A 141 -14.05 -17.02 4.48
CA GLU A 141 -13.52 -16.22 3.39
C GLU A 141 -11.98 -16.24 3.33
N PRO A 142 -11.40 -16.06 2.13
CA PRO A 142 -9.97 -15.79 1.98
C PRO A 142 -9.51 -14.68 2.93
N TRP A 143 -8.35 -14.85 3.57
CA TRP A 143 -7.78 -13.84 4.46
C TRP A 143 -7.64 -12.46 3.81
N ARG A 144 -7.46 -12.45 2.49
CA ARG A 144 -7.40 -11.30 1.60
C ARG A 144 -8.74 -10.58 1.37
N SER A 145 -9.90 -11.22 1.54
CA SER A 145 -11.21 -10.59 1.24
C SER A 145 -11.54 -9.41 2.16
N GLN A 146 -10.96 -9.39 3.36
CA GLN A 146 -11.26 -8.39 4.40
C GLN A 146 -10.00 -7.61 4.81
N ALA A 147 -9.19 -7.18 3.84
CA ALA A 147 -7.90 -6.54 4.05
C ALA A 147 -7.92 -5.42 5.11
N ARG A 148 -8.92 -4.54 5.01
CA ARG A 148 -9.10 -3.43 5.94
C ARG A 148 -9.47 -3.87 7.35
N LEU A 149 -10.43 -4.80 7.49
CA LEU A 149 -10.82 -5.32 8.79
C LEU A 149 -9.63 -5.98 9.50
N ARG A 150 -8.80 -6.71 8.74
CA ARG A 150 -7.58 -7.34 9.26
C ARG A 150 -6.54 -6.29 9.67
N ARG A 151 -6.30 -5.24 8.88
CA ARG A 151 -5.42 -4.12 9.26
C ARG A 151 -5.90 -3.44 10.55
N THR A 152 -7.19 -3.14 10.65
CA THR A 152 -7.78 -2.53 11.86
C THR A 152 -7.66 -3.47 13.06
N ALA A 153 -7.90 -4.76 12.88
CA ALA A 153 -7.72 -5.77 13.93
C ALA A 153 -6.26 -5.85 14.38
N LEU A 154 -5.30 -5.83 13.45
CA LEU A 154 -3.86 -5.80 13.74
C LEU A 154 -3.47 -4.54 14.53
N LEU A 155 -3.96 -3.37 14.12
CA LEU A 155 -3.76 -2.12 14.85
C LEU A 155 -4.34 -2.18 16.27
N SER A 156 -5.58 -2.66 16.41
CA SER A 156 -6.23 -2.80 17.72
C SER A 156 -5.49 -3.78 18.62
N LEU A 157 -5.06 -4.93 18.07
CA LEU A 157 -4.26 -5.93 18.78
C LEU A 157 -2.91 -5.34 19.21
N TRP A 158 -2.26 -4.59 18.32
CA TRP A 158 -1.03 -3.87 18.62
C TRP A 158 -1.22 -2.89 19.76
N HIS A 159 -2.24 -2.03 19.72
CA HIS A 159 -2.51 -1.08 20.81
C HIS A 159 -2.66 -1.80 22.15
N LYS A 160 -3.52 -2.82 22.21
CA LYS A 160 -3.74 -3.64 23.42
C LYS A 160 -2.45 -4.31 23.93
N MET A 161 -1.61 -4.82 23.03
CA MET A 161 -0.35 -5.47 23.41
C MET A 161 0.73 -4.47 23.78
N SER A 162 0.81 -3.34 23.10
CA SER A 162 1.79 -2.29 23.37
C SER A 162 1.56 -1.65 24.73
N GLU A 163 0.30 -1.53 25.18
CA GLU A 163 -0.02 -1.02 26.52
C GLU A 163 0.28 -2.05 27.61
N LYS A 164 -0.07 -3.33 27.39
CA LYS A 164 0.05 -4.37 28.43
C LYS A 164 1.42 -5.07 28.50
N LYS A 165 2.19 -5.07 27.41
CA LYS A 165 3.39 -5.94 27.27
C LYS A 165 4.66 -5.20 26.83
N LYS A 166 4.65 -3.86 26.77
CA LYS A 166 5.83 -3.03 26.43
C LYS A 166 7.10 -3.46 27.17
N ALA A 167 6.98 -3.77 28.46
CA ALA A 167 8.12 -4.15 29.31
C ALA A 167 8.68 -5.56 29.06
N LYS A 168 7.88 -6.50 28.54
CA LYS A 168 8.28 -7.93 28.47
C LYS A 168 8.90 -8.33 27.14
N TYR A 169 8.50 -7.71 26.04
CA TYR A 169 8.91 -8.14 24.69
C TYR A 169 9.52 -7.02 23.86
N GLY A 170 9.54 -5.77 24.34
CA GLY A 170 10.25 -4.67 23.68
C GLY A 170 9.72 -4.30 22.29
N TYR A 171 8.44 -4.60 21.99
CA TYR A 171 7.82 -4.29 20.70
C TYR A 171 7.93 -2.80 20.36
N LYS A 172 8.48 -2.48 19.18
CA LYS A 172 8.71 -1.11 18.72
C LYS A 172 7.72 -0.71 17.62
N LYS A 173 7.47 0.59 17.46
CA LYS A 173 6.55 1.09 16.41
C LYS A 173 6.96 0.62 15.01
N GLU A 174 8.24 0.37 14.80
CA GLU A 174 8.84 -0.14 13.58
C GLU A 174 8.37 -1.56 13.26
N ASP A 175 8.11 -2.40 14.27
CA ASP A 175 7.60 -3.77 14.07
C ASP A 175 6.18 -3.73 13.52
N LEU A 176 5.34 -2.82 14.03
CA LEU A 176 4.00 -2.60 13.49
C LEU A 176 4.06 -2.10 12.04
N LYS A 177 4.91 -1.09 11.76
CA LYS A 177 5.08 -0.58 10.40
C LYS A 177 5.53 -1.69 9.46
N ARG A 178 6.47 -2.54 9.89
CA ARG A 178 6.93 -3.69 9.12
C ARG A 178 5.83 -4.71 8.88
N LEU A 179 5.01 -5.01 9.89
CA LEU A 179 3.89 -5.93 9.76
C LEU A 179 2.81 -5.41 8.80
N LEU A 180 2.47 -4.12 8.88
CA LEU A 180 1.55 -3.49 7.95
C LEU A 180 2.11 -3.50 6.53
N LYS A 181 3.40 -3.17 6.35
CA LYS A 181 4.06 -3.25 5.06
C LYS A 181 4.04 -4.68 4.49
N LEU A 182 4.33 -5.70 5.29
CA LEU A 182 4.25 -7.10 4.86
C LEU A 182 2.83 -7.47 4.42
N TYR A 183 1.81 -6.93 5.09
CA TYR A 183 0.43 -7.10 4.68
C TYR A 183 0.14 -6.41 3.35
N ASP A 184 0.60 -5.18 3.18
CA ASP A 184 0.43 -4.39 1.95
C ASP A 184 1.13 -5.06 0.76
N ASP A 185 2.37 -5.54 0.98
CA ASP A 185 3.13 -6.26 -0.04
C ASP A 185 2.47 -7.61 -0.38
N PHE A 186 1.86 -8.30 0.59
CA PHE A 186 1.09 -9.53 0.35
C PHE A 186 -0.20 -9.28 -0.45
N GLU A 187 -0.79 -8.11 -0.29
CA GLU A 187 -1.91 -7.63 -1.08
C GLU A 187 -1.46 -7.10 -2.46
N GLY A 188 -0.17 -6.83 -2.64
CA GLY A 188 0.44 -6.44 -3.89
C GLY A 188 0.28 -7.49 -4.99
N LEU A 189 0.39 -7.02 -6.24
CA LEU A 189 0.13 -7.84 -7.44
C LEU A 189 1.02 -9.08 -7.51
N ASP A 190 2.30 -8.97 -7.16
CA ASP A 190 3.25 -10.09 -7.23
C ASP A 190 2.89 -11.20 -6.23
N ALA A 191 2.55 -10.83 -5.00
CA ALA A 191 2.11 -11.79 -4.00
C ALA A 191 0.73 -12.39 -4.36
N ARG A 192 -0.17 -11.64 -5.00
CA ARG A 192 -1.44 -12.19 -5.51
C ARG A 192 -1.24 -13.27 -6.58
N ARG A 193 -0.21 -13.13 -7.43
CA ARG A 193 0.15 -14.14 -8.44
C ARG A 193 0.69 -15.42 -7.81
N SER A 194 1.57 -15.29 -6.81
CA SER A 194 2.20 -16.43 -6.11
C SER A 194 1.29 -17.10 -5.08
N PHE A 195 0.38 -16.34 -4.46
CA PHE A 195 -0.53 -16.79 -3.40
C PHE A 195 -1.98 -16.56 -3.82
N LYS A 196 -2.47 -17.40 -4.74
CA LYS A 196 -3.76 -17.20 -5.43
C LYS A 196 -4.96 -17.28 -4.48
N LYS A 197 -4.92 -18.15 -3.46
CA LYS A 197 -6.07 -18.34 -2.56
C LYS A 197 -6.19 -17.19 -1.55
N GLY A 198 -5.13 -16.41 -1.32
CA GLY A 198 -5.09 -15.32 -0.35
C GLY A 198 -5.47 -15.78 1.06
N SER A 199 -5.13 -17.02 1.45
CA SER A 199 -5.48 -17.61 2.75
C SER A 199 -4.55 -17.13 3.87
N HIS A 200 -4.95 -17.30 5.13
CA HIS A 200 -4.10 -16.93 6.26
C HIS A 200 -2.82 -17.78 6.32
N LYS A 201 -2.90 -19.04 5.90
CA LYS A 201 -1.73 -19.92 5.78
C LYS A 201 -0.74 -19.36 4.76
N GLU A 202 -1.21 -18.98 3.58
CA GLU A 202 -0.38 -18.37 2.54
C GLU A 202 0.23 -17.03 3.00
N PHE A 203 -0.51 -16.22 3.78
CA PHE A 203 0.07 -15.01 4.38
C PHE A 203 1.23 -15.34 5.33
N LYS A 204 1.09 -16.35 6.18
CA LYS A 204 2.19 -16.81 7.06
C LYS A 204 3.38 -17.32 6.25
N ASP A 205 3.11 -18.10 5.20
CA ASP A 205 4.15 -18.62 4.32
C ASP A 205 4.91 -17.48 3.62
N TYR A 206 4.18 -16.45 3.15
CA TYR A 206 4.76 -15.24 2.59
C TYR A 206 5.65 -14.50 3.59
N VAL A 207 5.17 -14.26 4.82
CA VAL A 207 5.97 -13.60 5.87
C VAL A 207 7.26 -14.38 6.16
N ASN A 208 7.16 -15.70 6.24
CA ASN A 208 8.33 -16.57 6.46
C ASN A 208 9.33 -16.49 5.29
N GLN A 209 8.84 -16.45 4.04
CA GLN A 209 9.70 -16.27 2.86
C GLN A 209 10.42 -14.92 2.89
N GLN A 210 9.72 -13.83 3.19
CA GLN A 210 10.32 -12.50 3.29
C GLN A 210 11.34 -12.40 4.41
N GLN A 211 11.09 -13.05 5.55
CA GLN A 211 12.03 -13.11 6.65
C GLN A 211 13.29 -13.90 6.28
N LYS A 212 13.15 -15.05 5.60
CA LYS A 212 14.29 -15.83 5.11
C LYS A 212 15.12 -15.05 4.09
N ALA A 213 14.49 -14.39 3.12
CA ALA A 213 15.18 -13.58 2.12
C ALA A 213 15.98 -12.44 2.78
N LEU A 214 15.40 -11.77 3.78
CA LEU A 214 16.09 -10.73 4.54
C LEU A 214 17.30 -11.27 5.32
N TYR A 215 17.19 -12.45 5.94
CA TYR A 215 18.32 -13.08 6.63
C TYR A 215 19.44 -13.47 5.67
N GLN A 216 19.12 -14.02 4.49
CA GLN A 216 20.14 -14.39 3.51
C GLN A 216 20.88 -13.15 2.98
N GLY A 217 20.15 -12.10 2.61
CA GLY A 217 20.77 -10.85 2.15
C GLY A 217 21.62 -10.16 3.22
N LEU A 218 21.28 -10.30 4.50
CA LEU A 218 22.14 -9.84 5.61
C LEU A 218 23.40 -10.69 5.75
N LYS A 219 23.27 -12.01 5.65
CA LYS A 219 24.40 -12.94 5.73
C LYS A 219 25.41 -12.68 4.61
N GLU A 220 24.93 -12.53 3.38
CA GLU A 220 25.77 -12.20 2.21
C GLU A 220 26.51 -10.88 2.42
N LYS A 221 25.82 -9.82 2.86
CA LYS A 221 26.45 -8.52 3.14
C LYS A 221 27.52 -8.58 4.24
N LEU A 222 27.30 -9.37 5.28
CA LEU A 222 28.30 -9.57 6.34
C LEU A 222 29.52 -10.31 5.81
N THR A 223 29.31 -11.40 5.05
CA THR A 223 30.41 -12.16 4.45
C THR A 223 31.22 -11.32 3.46
N THR A 224 30.59 -10.50 2.61
CA THR A 224 31.31 -9.58 1.72
C THR A 224 32.13 -8.57 2.52
N ARG A 225 31.57 -7.99 3.60
CA ARG A 225 32.29 -7.04 4.44
C ARG A 225 33.52 -7.65 5.11
N ASP A 226 33.41 -8.90 5.56
CA ASP A 226 34.53 -9.61 6.20
C ASP A 226 35.62 -9.95 5.19
N LEU A 227 35.26 -10.36 3.97
CA LEU A 227 36.20 -10.58 2.87
C LEU A 227 36.93 -9.29 2.44
N THR A 228 36.22 -8.16 2.37
CA THR A 228 36.83 -6.86 2.07
C THR A 228 37.85 -6.44 3.13
N LYS A 229 37.50 -6.58 4.42
CA LYS A 229 38.42 -6.28 5.52
C LYS A 229 39.65 -7.18 5.54
N GLN A 230 39.47 -8.46 5.20
CA GLN A 230 40.58 -9.40 5.11
C GLN A 230 41.51 -9.00 3.97
N HIS A 231 40.97 -8.64 2.81
CA HIS A 231 41.76 -8.18 1.68
C HIS A 231 42.54 -6.88 1.96
N GLU A 232 41.92 -5.91 2.65
CA GLU A 232 42.60 -4.69 3.11
C GLU A 232 43.78 -5.01 4.04
N LYS A 233 43.58 -5.92 4.99
CA LYS A 233 44.63 -6.35 5.92
C LYS A 233 45.77 -7.08 5.21
N ASP A 234 45.45 -7.92 4.23
CA ASP A 234 46.45 -8.65 3.45
C ASP A 234 47.29 -7.66 2.61
N GLN A 235 46.68 -6.65 1.98
CA GLN A 235 47.38 -5.58 1.25
C GLN A 235 48.30 -4.74 2.16
N GLU A 236 47.83 -4.34 3.35
CA GLU A 236 48.66 -3.62 4.33
C GLU A 236 49.89 -4.44 4.75
N SER A 237 49.74 -5.77 4.88
CA SER A 237 50.84 -6.66 5.23
C SER A 237 51.88 -6.79 4.11
N GLU A 238 51.43 -6.83 2.85
CA GLU A 238 52.33 -6.84 1.68
C GLU A 238 53.10 -5.53 1.55
N ILE A 239 52.43 -4.38 1.72
CA ILE A 239 53.07 -3.06 1.69
C ILE A 239 54.13 -2.96 2.78
N THR A 240 53.80 -3.38 4.00
CA THR A 240 54.75 -3.38 5.13
C THR A 240 55.96 -4.27 4.86
N ALA A 241 55.75 -5.45 4.26
CA ALA A 241 56.84 -6.36 3.90
C ALA A 241 57.77 -5.75 2.83
N LEU A 242 57.20 -5.12 1.80
CA LEU A 242 57.96 -4.43 0.75
C LEU A 242 58.77 -3.25 1.30
N GLU A 243 58.21 -2.46 2.23
CA GLU A 243 58.92 -1.38 2.90
C GLU A 243 60.12 -1.91 3.72
N GLN A 244 59.95 -3.02 4.43
CA GLN A 244 61.04 -3.66 5.18
C GLN A 244 62.15 -4.21 4.28
N GLU A 245 61.82 -4.80 3.13
CA GLU A 245 62.81 -5.26 2.14
C GLU A 245 63.57 -4.08 1.53
N PHE A 246 62.87 -2.99 1.20
CA PHE A 246 63.48 -1.78 0.66
C PHE A 246 64.48 -1.15 1.65
N GLN A 247 64.12 -1.08 2.94
CA GLN A 247 65.03 -0.59 3.99
C GLN A 247 66.29 -1.46 4.13
N LYS A 248 66.13 -2.79 4.13
CA LYS A 248 67.26 -3.74 4.19
C LYS A 248 68.18 -3.63 2.97
N GLY A 249 67.63 -3.31 1.79
CA GLY A 249 68.40 -3.07 0.57
C GLY A 249 69.27 -1.81 0.64
N ASN A 250 68.72 -0.72 1.19
CA ASN A 250 69.46 0.54 1.34
C ASN A 250 70.59 0.47 2.38
N GLU A 251 70.42 -0.27 3.48
CA GLU A 251 71.49 -0.49 4.46
C GLU A 251 72.69 -1.24 3.87
N LYS A 252 72.45 -2.20 2.97
CA LYS A 252 73.53 -2.94 2.29
C LYS A 252 74.31 -2.07 1.30
N ASN A 253 73.65 -1.12 0.64
CA ASN A 253 74.32 -0.22 -0.32
C ASN A 253 75.14 0.87 0.37
N ASN A 254 74.75 1.33 1.57
CA ASN A 254 75.52 2.32 2.32
C ASN A 254 76.85 1.76 2.89
N PHE A 255 76.98 0.44 3.07
CA PHE A 255 78.24 -0.19 3.48
C PHE A 255 79.30 -0.29 2.36
N SER A 256 78.91 -0.08 1.08
CA SER A 256 79.85 -0.13 -0.04
C SER A 256 80.50 1.22 -0.37
N SER A 257 80.07 2.33 0.25
CA SER A 257 80.57 3.68 -0.05
C SER A 257 81.63 4.21 0.93
N SER A 258 82.03 3.45 1.96
CA SER A 258 83.02 3.93 2.96
C SER A 258 84.44 3.33 2.80
N ARG A 259 84.75 2.73 1.64
CA ARG A 259 86.10 2.27 1.29
C ARG A 259 86.64 3.02 0.08
N PHE A 260 86.84 4.33 0.20
CA PHE A 260 87.81 5.09 -0.59
C PHE A 260 88.29 6.28 0.23
#